data_AF-A0A920HEW4-F1
#
_entry.id   AF-A0A920HEW4-F1
#
_cell.length_a   1.000
_cell.length_b   1.000
_cell.length_c   1.000
_cell.angle_alpha   90.00
_cell.angle_beta   90.00
_cell.angle_gamma   90.00
#
_symmetry.space_group_name_H-M   'P 1'
#
loop_
_entity.id
_entity.type
_entity.pdbx_description
1 polymer ?
#
loop_
_entity_poly.entity_id
_entity_poly.type
_entity_poly.pdbx_seq_one_letter_code
_entity_poly.pdbx_strand_id
1 'polypeptide(L)'
;MKSKSFRKTIGYILIIFLVFLIVSGISYYVIISLQNKNNLMDIGDYSPKSTLVVEENKVYKSKFPFIDVHSHHWDMPIQDLSKLVSEMDSLNMGYLINLSGSGLATFFGKQDLMEKNLESSIRNVKDNYPNRFGVFFNINFNRIDSDDFKNSTTLLINEAVNKGAIGLKVYKNLGLNLKDSKGNRVSVDDERLSFIWEECAKLGIPVLIHSGNQRPF
;
A
#
# COMPACT_ATOMS: atom_id res chain seq x y z
N MET A 1 -3.75 -46.62 48.36
CA MET A 1 -2.27 -46.50 48.31
C MET A 1 -1.69 -45.95 46.98
N LYS A 2 -2.45 -45.24 46.11
CA LYS A 2 -1.93 -44.75 44.80
C LYS A 2 -1.58 -43.25 44.71
N SER A 3 -1.86 -42.40 45.72
CA SER A 3 -1.74 -40.93 45.56
C SER A 3 -0.34 -40.33 45.79
N LYS A 4 0.54 -41.02 46.54
CA LYS A 4 1.92 -40.53 46.81
C LYS A 4 2.84 -40.58 45.59
N SER A 5 2.66 -41.55 44.69
CA SER A 5 3.49 -41.72 43.48
C SER A 5 3.17 -40.65 42.41
N PHE A 6 1.89 -40.29 42.27
CA PHE A 6 1.44 -39.27 41.32
C PHE A 6 1.95 -37.86 41.69
N ARG A 7 1.88 -37.49 42.98
CA ARG A 7 2.42 -36.21 43.46
C ARG A 7 3.94 -36.08 43.28
N LYS A 8 4.69 -37.17 43.45
CA LYS A 8 6.13 -37.19 43.16
C LYS A 8 6.41 -36.98 41.67
N THR A 9 5.65 -37.65 40.80
CA THR A 9 5.80 -37.52 39.34
C THR A 9 5.52 -36.09 38.85
N ILE A 10 4.46 -35.45 39.36
CA ILE A 10 4.17 -34.03 39.08
C ILE A 10 5.30 -33.13 39.59
N GLY A 11 5.84 -33.40 40.78
CA GLY A 11 7.00 -32.68 41.31
C GLY A 11 8.23 -32.77 40.39
N TYR A 12 8.54 -33.96 39.87
CA TYR A 12 9.63 -34.13 38.90
C TYR A 12 9.39 -33.39 37.59
N ILE A 13 8.16 -33.43 37.05
CA ILE A 13 7.81 -32.69 35.83
C ILE A 13 7.94 -31.17 36.05
N LEU A 14 7.49 -30.65 37.20
CA LEU A 14 7.63 -29.23 37.54
C LEU A 14 9.09 -28.81 37.69
N ILE A 15 9.93 -29.66 38.30
CA ILE A 15 11.37 -29.40 38.42
C ILE A 15 12.03 -29.40 37.03
N ILE A 16 11.73 -30.38 36.17
CA ILE A 16 12.26 -30.42 34.80
C ILE A 16 11.82 -29.18 34.00
N PHE A 17 10.56 -28.78 34.13
CA PHE A 17 10.04 -27.58 33.49
C PHE A 17 10.72 -26.30 33.99
N LEU A 18 10.96 -26.19 35.31
CA LEU A 18 11.67 -25.06 35.90
C LEU A 18 13.13 -25.01 35.43
N VAL A 19 13.82 -26.15 35.38
CA VAL A 19 15.19 -26.25 34.86
C VAL A 19 15.22 -25.85 33.39
N PHE A 20 14.25 -26.28 32.58
CA PHE A 20 14.14 -25.89 31.19
C PHE A 20 13.93 -24.38 31.01
N LEU A 21 13.08 -23.75 31.84
CA LEU A 21 12.89 -22.29 31.83
C LEU A 21 14.18 -21.54 32.21
N ILE A 22 14.90 -22.02 33.22
CA ILE A 22 16.16 -21.40 33.65
C ILE A 22 17.22 -21.52 32.54
N VAL A 23 17.40 -22.71 31.97
CA VAL A 23 18.39 -22.94 30.90
C VAL A 23 18.04 -22.15 29.64
N SER A 24 16.76 -22.08 29.26
CA SER A 24 16.33 -21.29 28.10
C SER A 24 16.50 -19.79 28.34
N GLY A 25 16.19 -19.29 29.54
CA GLY A 25 16.45 -17.89 29.94
C GLY A 25 17.93 -17.52 29.91
N ILE A 26 18.81 -18.37 30.44
CA ILE A 26 20.27 -18.16 30.39
C ILE A 26 20.76 -18.18 28.94
N SER A 27 20.30 -19.14 28.14
CA SER A 27 20.68 -19.25 26.73
C SER A 27 20.27 -18.01 25.93
N TYR A 28 19.03 -17.52 26.14
CA TYR A 28 18.53 -16.29 25.53
C TYR A 28 19.37 -15.06 25.93
N TYR A 29 19.69 -14.94 27.22
CA TYR A 29 20.54 -13.85 27.72
C TYR A 29 21.95 -13.87 27.11
N VAL A 30 22.55 -15.06 26.98
CA VAL A 30 23.87 -15.24 26.34
C VAL A 30 23.81 -14.86 24.85
N ILE A 31 22.78 -15.29 24.13
CA ILE A 31 22.58 -14.94 22.71
C ILE A 31 22.46 -13.43 22.52
N ILE A 32 21.62 -12.75 23.31
CA ILE A 32 21.48 -11.29 23.25
C ILE A 32 22.79 -10.59 23.58
N SER A 33 23.49 -11.03 24.63
CA SER A 33 24.75 -10.40 25.04
C SER A 33 25.84 -10.56 23.97
N LEU A 34 25.85 -11.68 23.23
CA LEU A 34 26.73 -11.89 22.09
C LEU A 34 26.32 -11.06 20.87
N GLN A 35 25.02 -10.97 20.56
CA GLN A 35 24.52 -10.11 19.47
C GLN A 35 24.83 -8.62 19.73
N ASN A 36 24.64 -8.13 20.95
CA ASN A 36 24.98 -6.75 21.33
C ASN A 36 26.49 -6.47 21.21
N LYS A 37 27.36 -7.44 21.53
CA LYS A 37 28.83 -7.27 21.38
C LYS A 37 29.28 -7.25 19.92
N ASN A 38 28.57 -7.96 19.04
CA ASN A 38 28.98 -8.08 17.64
C ASN A 38 28.56 -6.91 16.76
N ASN A 39 27.72 -5.98 17.24
CA ASN A 39 27.38 -4.69 16.64
C ASN A 39 27.45 -4.68 15.10
N LEU A 40 26.84 -5.70 14.48
CA LEU A 40 26.72 -5.80 13.03
C LEU A 40 25.68 -4.75 12.68
N MET A 41 26.15 -3.58 12.23
CA MET A 41 25.28 -2.54 11.73
C MET A 41 24.38 -3.16 10.66
N ASP A 42 23.07 -3.19 10.94
CA ASP A 42 22.10 -3.70 10.00
C ASP A 42 22.08 -2.80 8.77
N ILE A 43 21.76 -3.34 7.60
CA ILE A 43 21.60 -2.55 6.38
C ILE A 43 20.52 -1.47 6.54
N GLY A 44 19.52 -1.72 7.40
CA GLY A 44 18.50 -0.73 7.77
C GLY A 44 19.02 0.44 8.61
N ASP A 45 20.06 0.20 9.42
CA ASP A 45 20.69 1.22 10.27
C ASP A 45 21.87 1.92 9.57
N TYR A 46 22.30 1.39 8.42
CA TYR A 46 23.38 1.96 7.63
C TYR A 46 22.95 3.26 6.96
N SER A 47 23.33 4.38 7.57
CA SER A 47 23.16 5.74 7.03
C SER A 47 24.53 6.34 6.69
N PRO A 48 25.14 5.98 5.55
CA PRO A 48 26.44 6.50 5.18
C PRO A 48 26.37 8.01 5.00
N LYS A 49 27.18 8.74 5.76
CA LYS A 49 27.40 10.16 5.50
C LYS A 49 28.23 10.28 4.23
N SER A 50 27.74 11.07 3.27
CA SER A 50 28.51 11.40 2.07
C SER A 50 29.87 11.97 2.47
N THR A 51 30.95 11.40 1.95
CA THR A 51 32.32 11.92 2.10
C THR A 51 32.68 12.90 0.99
N LEU A 52 31.77 13.14 0.04
CA LEU A 52 31.94 14.11 -1.04
C LEU A 52 31.84 15.53 -0.47
N VAL A 53 32.98 16.21 -0.34
CA VAL A 53 33.07 17.61 0.07
C VAL A 53 33.12 18.49 -1.19
N VAL A 54 31.96 18.95 -1.63
CA VAL A 54 31.78 19.89 -2.74
C VAL A 54 30.81 20.98 -2.31
N GLU A 55 30.84 22.12 -3.01
CA GLU A 55 29.84 23.17 -2.78
C GLU A 55 28.43 22.64 -3.08
N GLU A 56 27.53 22.76 -2.11
CA GLU A 56 26.17 22.26 -2.21
C GLU A 56 25.19 23.40 -2.52
N ASN A 57 24.43 23.25 -3.60
CA ASN A 57 23.42 24.20 -4.02
C ASN A 57 22.02 23.61 -3.78
N LYS A 58 21.54 23.68 -2.53
CA LYS A 58 20.24 23.10 -2.15
C LYS A 58 19.09 23.95 -2.69
N VAL A 59 18.31 23.38 -3.61
CA VAL A 59 17.10 24.00 -4.15
C VAL A 59 15.88 23.32 -3.54
N TYR A 60 15.19 24.02 -2.63
CA TYR A 60 14.04 23.48 -1.89
C TYR A 60 12.68 23.84 -2.49
N LYS A 61 12.65 24.82 -3.40
CA LYS A 61 11.43 25.30 -4.05
C LYS A 61 11.64 25.29 -5.55
N SER A 62 10.72 24.67 -6.29
CA SER A 62 10.80 24.61 -7.74
C SER A 62 10.63 26.01 -8.35
N LYS A 63 11.39 26.29 -9.42
CA LYS A 63 11.30 27.57 -10.15
C LYS A 63 9.94 27.78 -10.81
N PHE A 64 9.31 26.69 -11.26
CA PHE A 64 8.01 26.68 -11.92
C PHE A 64 7.04 25.78 -11.15
N PRO A 65 5.75 26.14 -11.06
CA PRO A 65 4.76 25.28 -10.45
C PRO A 65 4.72 23.91 -11.13
N PHE A 66 4.58 22.85 -10.33
CA PHE A 66 4.51 21.48 -10.85
C PHE A 66 3.33 20.71 -10.26
N ILE A 67 3.03 19.56 -10.88
CA ILE A 67 1.99 18.63 -10.47
C ILE A 67 2.66 17.33 -10.05
N ASP A 68 2.38 16.86 -8.85
CA ASP A 68 2.73 15.50 -8.45
C ASP A 68 1.63 14.54 -8.90
N VAL A 69 1.95 13.70 -9.89
CA VAL A 69 1.01 12.74 -10.47
C VAL A 69 1.03 11.37 -9.78
N HIS A 70 1.86 11.17 -8.76
CA HIS A 70 2.02 9.87 -8.11
C HIS A 70 2.28 9.95 -6.61
N SER A 71 1.21 10.16 -5.84
CA SER A 71 1.21 9.99 -4.39
C SER A 71 0.17 8.95 -3.94
N HIS A 72 0.27 8.52 -2.68
CA HIS A 72 -0.70 7.63 -2.03
C HIS A 72 -1.07 8.20 -0.66
N HIS A 73 -2.31 8.65 -0.54
CA HIS A 73 -2.89 9.16 0.70
C HIS A 73 -4.05 8.25 1.08
N TRP A 74 -3.73 7.17 1.81
CA TRP A 74 -4.68 6.11 2.17
C TRP A 74 -5.75 6.58 3.15
N ASP A 75 -5.40 7.53 4.01
CA ASP A 75 -6.22 8.14 5.04
C ASP A 75 -6.88 9.46 4.59
N MET A 76 -6.81 9.79 3.29
CA MET A 76 -7.43 10.99 2.72
C MET A 76 -8.91 11.22 3.12
N PRO A 77 -9.76 10.21 3.40
CA PRO A 77 -11.11 10.46 3.95
C PRO A 77 -11.17 11.26 5.25
N ILE A 78 -10.14 11.16 6.10
CA ILE A 78 -10.07 11.75 7.45
C ILE A 78 -8.84 12.64 7.66
N GLN A 79 -7.95 12.70 6.66
CA GLN A 79 -6.72 13.46 6.73
C GLN A 79 -7.03 14.96 6.79
N ASP A 80 -6.37 15.67 7.72
CA ASP A 80 -6.27 17.13 7.66
C ASP A 80 -5.33 17.53 6.51
N LEU A 81 -5.92 18.08 5.45
CA LEU A 81 -5.20 18.45 4.24
C LEU A 81 -4.39 19.75 4.41
N SER A 82 -4.63 20.54 5.45
CA SER A 82 -3.98 21.86 5.61
C SER A 82 -2.47 21.77 5.73
N LYS A 83 -1.97 20.78 6.47
CA LYS A 83 -0.53 20.51 6.61
C LYS A 83 0.09 20.13 5.26
N LEU A 84 -0.56 19.22 4.52
CA LEU A 84 -0.08 18.79 3.20
C LEU A 84 -0.05 19.96 2.21
N VAL A 85 -1.07 20.82 2.22
CA VAL A 85 -1.12 22.02 1.40
C VAL A 85 0.02 22.99 1.73
N SER A 86 0.33 23.19 3.01
CA SER A 86 1.48 24.01 3.44
C SER A 86 2.81 23.44 2.93
N GLU A 87 2.98 22.12 2.97
CA GLU A 87 4.14 21.44 2.41
C GLU A 87 4.21 21.62 0.88
N MET A 88 3.08 21.45 0.17
CA MET A 88 2.97 21.71 -1.27
C MET A 88 3.38 23.14 -1.63
N ASP A 89 2.92 24.14 -0.87
CA ASP A 89 3.24 25.55 -1.10
C ASP A 89 4.74 25.83 -0.91
N SER A 90 5.37 25.17 0.06
CA SER A 90 6.82 25.29 0.30
C SER A 90 7.66 24.81 -0.88
N LEU A 91 7.15 23.81 -1.62
CA LEU A 91 7.81 23.22 -2.80
C LEU A 91 7.46 23.94 -4.11
N ASN A 92 6.45 24.82 -4.11
CA ASN A 92 5.78 25.33 -5.32
C ASN A 92 5.07 24.20 -6.12
N MET A 93 4.44 23.27 -5.41
CA MET A 93 3.58 22.23 -5.98
C MET A 93 2.14 22.75 -6.10
N GLY A 94 1.66 22.89 -7.33
CA GLY A 94 0.32 23.44 -7.60
C GLY A 94 -0.79 22.42 -7.33
N TYR A 95 -0.56 21.16 -7.68
CA TYR A 95 -1.58 20.11 -7.65
C TYR A 95 -0.98 18.74 -7.32
N LEU A 96 -1.72 17.90 -6.60
CA LEU A 96 -1.28 16.57 -6.19
C LEU A 96 -2.36 15.53 -6.49
N ILE A 97 -1.96 14.40 -7.07
CA ILE A 97 -2.86 13.31 -7.45
C ILE A 97 -2.69 12.14 -6.48
N ASN A 98 -3.75 11.86 -5.71
CA ASN A 98 -3.84 10.67 -4.87
C ASN A 98 -4.24 9.45 -5.69
N LEU A 99 -3.36 8.45 -5.77
CA LEU A 99 -3.57 7.21 -6.51
C LEU A 99 -4.27 6.10 -5.71
N SER A 100 -4.57 6.34 -4.43
CA SER A 100 -5.16 5.37 -3.51
C SER A 100 -6.57 5.75 -3.04
N GLY A 101 -7.39 6.38 -3.91
CA GLY A 101 -8.73 6.84 -3.54
C GLY A 101 -9.65 5.74 -3.01
N SER A 102 -9.54 4.51 -3.52
CA SER A 102 -10.33 3.36 -3.05
C SER A 102 -9.77 2.70 -1.78
N GLY A 103 -8.69 3.24 -1.19
CA GLY A 103 -8.13 2.79 0.08
C GLY A 103 -7.57 1.36 0.07
N LEU A 104 -7.19 0.89 1.27
CA LEU A 104 -6.59 -0.43 1.47
C LEU A 104 -7.53 -1.60 1.13
N ALA A 105 -8.85 -1.35 1.14
CA ALA A 105 -9.89 -2.33 0.79
C ALA A 105 -9.68 -2.95 -0.61
N THR A 106 -9.00 -2.24 -1.51
CA THR A 106 -8.61 -2.74 -2.83
C THR A 106 -7.81 -4.04 -2.75
N PHE A 107 -6.90 -4.18 -1.78
CA PHE A 107 -6.07 -5.37 -1.63
C PHE A 107 -6.80 -6.56 -1.00
N PHE A 108 -7.97 -6.31 -0.42
CA PHE A 108 -8.84 -7.33 0.17
C PHE A 108 -10.06 -7.65 -0.70
N GLY A 109 -10.22 -6.96 -1.83
CA GLY A 109 -11.35 -7.12 -2.73
C GLY A 109 -12.70 -6.76 -2.09
N LYS A 110 -12.72 -5.85 -1.11
CA LYS A 110 -13.94 -5.43 -0.39
C LYS A 110 -14.57 -4.21 -1.07
N GLN A 111 -15.41 -4.48 -2.07
CA GLN A 111 -15.98 -3.47 -2.97
C GLN A 111 -16.71 -2.33 -2.23
N ASP A 112 -17.61 -2.63 -1.29
CA ASP A 112 -18.35 -1.60 -0.53
C ASP A 112 -17.42 -0.65 0.24
N LEU A 113 -16.32 -1.18 0.79
CA LEU A 113 -15.33 -0.38 1.51
C LEU A 113 -14.49 0.47 0.56
N MET A 114 -14.19 -0.04 -0.64
CA MET A 114 -13.49 0.70 -1.68
C MET A 114 -14.28 1.93 -2.12
N GLU A 115 -15.57 1.76 -2.36
CA GLU A 115 -16.47 2.85 -2.78
C GLU A 115 -16.65 3.88 -1.67
N LYS A 116 -16.87 3.43 -0.42
CA LYS A 116 -16.99 4.33 0.74
C LYS A 116 -15.73 5.17 0.94
N ASN A 117 -14.54 4.57 0.76
CA ASN A 117 -13.27 5.28 0.87
C ASN A 117 -13.11 6.30 -0.26
N LEU A 118 -13.45 5.93 -1.49
CA LEU A 118 -13.38 6.81 -2.65
C LEU A 118 -14.28 8.03 -2.47
N GLU A 119 -15.55 7.80 -2.14
CA GLU A 119 -16.53 8.85 -1.92
C GLU A 119 -16.08 9.81 -0.82
N SER A 120 -15.58 9.27 0.30
CA SER A 120 -15.12 10.10 1.41
C SER A 120 -13.83 10.87 1.09
N SER A 121 -12.93 10.29 0.30
CA SER A 121 -11.71 10.97 -0.17
C SER A 121 -12.05 12.15 -1.08
N ILE A 122 -12.95 11.93 -2.05
CA ILE A 122 -13.38 12.99 -2.97
C ILE A 122 -14.13 14.08 -2.22
N ARG A 123 -15.02 13.71 -1.29
CA ARG A 123 -15.73 14.67 -0.44
C ARG A 123 -14.76 15.50 0.40
N ASN A 124 -13.78 14.89 1.06
CA ASN A 124 -12.79 15.62 1.85
C ASN A 124 -11.98 16.62 1.01
N VAL A 125 -11.59 16.22 -0.20
CA VAL A 125 -10.93 17.13 -1.16
C VAL A 125 -11.85 18.27 -1.57
N LYS A 126 -13.10 17.97 -1.95
CA LYS A 126 -14.08 18.94 -2.43
C LYS A 126 -14.42 19.99 -1.36
N ASP A 127 -14.58 19.57 -0.12
CA ASP A 127 -15.02 20.42 0.98
C ASP A 127 -13.90 21.33 1.50
N ASN A 128 -12.62 20.94 1.34
CA ASN A 128 -11.49 21.65 1.93
C ASN A 128 -10.56 22.32 0.89
N TYR A 129 -10.12 21.59 -0.14
CA TYR A 129 -9.11 22.07 -1.10
C TYR A 129 -9.36 21.55 -2.54
N PRO A 130 -10.51 21.87 -3.17
CA PRO A 130 -10.94 21.30 -4.45
C PRO A 130 -9.98 21.56 -5.62
N ASN A 131 -9.20 22.64 -5.54
CA ASN A 131 -8.28 23.06 -6.60
C ASN A 131 -6.83 22.59 -6.38
N ARG A 132 -6.56 21.78 -5.35
CA ARG A 132 -5.20 21.33 -4.99
C ARG A 132 -5.00 19.83 -5.14
N PHE A 133 -6.08 19.06 -5.17
CA PHE A 133 -6.01 17.61 -5.18
C PHE A 133 -6.90 16.98 -6.23
N GLY A 134 -6.42 15.88 -6.79
CA GLY A 134 -7.19 14.97 -7.62
C GLY A 134 -7.16 13.56 -7.04
N VAL A 135 -8.25 12.81 -7.20
CA VAL A 135 -8.38 11.45 -6.65
C VAL A 135 -8.58 10.46 -7.78
N PHE A 136 -7.73 9.44 -7.83
CA PHE A 136 -7.92 8.30 -8.73
C PHE A 136 -8.62 7.16 -7.98
N PHE A 137 -9.50 6.45 -8.68
CA PHE A 137 -10.12 5.24 -8.16
C PHE A 137 -9.33 3.99 -8.54
N ASN A 138 -9.67 2.85 -7.93
CA ASN A 138 -9.04 1.56 -8.16
C ASN A 138 -10.10 0.49 -8.46
N ILE A 139 -9.70 -0.56 -9.18
CA ILE A 139 -10.56 -1.71 -9.56
C ILE A 139 -10.11 -2.98 -8.85
N ASN A 140 -11.06 -3.78 -8.40
CA ASN A 140 -10.81 -5.12 -7.87
C ASN A 140 -10.68 -6.15 -9.00
N PHE A 141 -9.46 -6.33 -9.51
CA PHE A 141 -9.18 -7.29 -10.59
C PHE A 141 -9.29 -8.77 -10.16
N ASN A 142 -9.44 -9.08 -8.88
CA ASN A 142 -9.64 -10.47 -8.43
C ASN A 142 -10.96 -11.07 -8.93
N ARG A 143 -11.88 -10.23 -9.42
CA ARG A 143 -13.17 -10.62 -9.99
C ARG A 143 -13.14 -10.86 -11.49
N ILE A 144 -11.98 -10.91 -12.13
CA ILE A 144 -11.85 -11.01 -13.60
C ILE A 144 -12.62 -12.18 -14.25
N ASP A 145 -12.85 -13.27 -13.50
CA ASP A 145 -13.61 -14.44 -13.95
C ASP A 145 -15.09 -14.43 -13.55
N SER A 146 -15.57 -13.39 -12.87
CA SER A 146 -17.00 -13.27 -12.55
C SER A 146 -17.80 -12.96 -13.81
N ASP A 147 -18.94 -13.63 -14.00
CA ASP A 147 -19.80 -13.45 -15.17
C ASP A 147 -20.27 -12.00 -15.36
N ASP A 148 -20.43 -11.27 -14.26
CA ASP A 148 -20.85 -9.87 -14.22
C ASP A 148 -19.68 -8.89 -14.16
N PHE A 149 -18.43 -9.33 -14.27
CA PHE A 149 -17.23 -8.48 -14.09
C PHE A 149 -17.26 -7.27 -15.02
N LYS A 150 -17.60 -7.48 -16.29
CA LYS A 150 -17.69 -6.41 -17.29
C LYS A 150 -18.75 -5.38 -16.92
N ASN A 151 -19.97 -5.83 -16.64
CA ASN A 151 -21.10 -4.94 -16.37
C ASN A 151 -20.90 -4.18 -15.05
N SER A 152 -20.56 -4.89 -13.98
CA SER A 152 -20.33 -4.30 -12.66
C SER A 152 -19.16 -3.30 -12.68
N THR A 153 -18.02 -3.64 -13.31
CA THR A 153 -16.87 -2.73 -13.38
C THR A 153 -17.17 -1.50 -14.24
N THR A 154 -17.92 -1.64 -15.33
CA THR A 154 -18.35 -0.49 -16.16
C THR A 154 -19.20 0.49 -15.35
N LEU A 155 -20.17 -0.01 -14.56
CA LEU A 155 -20.97 0.82 -13.67
C LEU A 155 -20.10 1.52 -12.63
N LEU A 156 -19.17 0.80 -12.00
CA LEU A 156 -18.24 1.36 -11.01
C LEU A 156 -17.36 2.49 -11.58
N ILE A 157 -16.86 2.33 -12.81
CA ILE A 157 -16.07 3.36 -13.49
C ILE A 157 -16.93 4.63 -13.68
N ASN A 158 -18.14 4.47 -14.21
CA ASN A 158 -19.06 5.59 -14.44
C ASN A 158 -19.42 6.30 -13.12
N GLU A 159 -19.74 5.54 -12.07
CA GLU A 159 -20.04 6.10 -10.75
C GLU A 159 -18.85 6.81 -10.12
N ALA A 160 -17.64 6.26 -10.23
CA ALA A 160 -16.43 6.89 -9.72
C ALA A 160 -16.19 8.26 -10.37
N VAL A 161 -16.31 8.34 -11.70
CA VAL A 161 -16.16 9.60 -12.45
C VAL A 161 -17.26 10.58 -12.10
N ASN A 162 -18.52 10.13 -12.03
CA ASN A 162 -19.65 10.97 -11.62
C ASN A 162 -19.49 11.55 -10.21
N LYS A 163 -18.85 10.80 -9.30
CA LYS A 163 -18.54 11.27 -7.94
C LYS A 163 -17.38 12.28 -7.91
N GLY A 164 -16.57 12.36 -8.97
CA GLY A 164 -15.46 13.31 -9.11
C GLY A 164 -14.06 12.69 -9.13
N ALA A 165 -13.94 11.36 -9.31
CA ALA A 165 -12.65 10.75 -9.57
C ALA A 165 -12.12 11.19 -10.94
N ILE A 166 -10.84 11.53 -11.01
CA ILE A 166 -10.23 12.14 -12.21
C ILE A 166 -9.42 11.13 -13.04
N GLY A 167 -9.37 9.87 -12.65
CA GLY A 167 -8.55 8.86 -13.32
C GLY A 167 -8.61 7.49 -12.64
N LEU A 168 -8.12 6.48 -13.36
CA LEU A 168 -8.02 5.10 -12.87
C LEU A 168 -6.55 4.78 -12.54
N LYS A 169 -6.30 4.27 -11.33
CA LYS A 169 -5.02 3.68 -10.96
C LYS A 169 -5.09 2.16 -10.98
N VAL A 170 -4.17 1.56 -11.72
CA VAL A 170 -3.91 0.11 -11.72
C VAL A 170 -2.63 -0.18 -10.93
N TYR A 171 -2.70 -1.09 -9.96
CA TYR A 171 -1.57 -1.50 -9.13
C TYR A 171 -0.74 -2.62 -9.78
N LYS A 172 0.47 -2.81 -9.22
CA LYS A 172 1.47 -3.79 -9.70
C LYS A 172 1.02 -5.23 -9.68
N ASN A 173 -0.03 -5.56 -8.91
CA ASN A 173 -0.54 -6.93 -8.87
C ASN A 173 -0.97 -7.41 -10.25
N LEU A 174 -1.58 -6.54 -11.08
CA LEU A 174 -1.89 -6.86 -12.47
C LEU A 174 -0.60 -7.01 -13.29
N GLY A 175 -0.42 -8.18 -13.90
CA GLY A 175 0.80 -8.53 -14.64
C GLY A 175 1.91 -9.15 -13.80
N LEU A 176 1.84 -9.12 -12.46
CA LEU A 176 2.80 -9.78 -11.56
C LEU A 176 2.22 -10.99 -10.85
N ASN A 177 1.25 -10.76 -9.96
CA ASN A 177 0.80 -11.75 -8.98
C ASN A 177 -0.69 -12.05 -9.07
N LEU A 178 -1.47 -11.26 -9.81
CA LEU A 178 -2.87 -11.55 -10.08
C LEU A 178 -2.98 -12.85 -10.88
N LYS A 179 -3.78 -13.80 -10.39
CA LYS A 179 -4.07 -15.06 -11.06
C LYS A 179 -5.56 -15.18 -11.33
N ASP A 180 -5.89 -15.82 -12.45
CA ASP A 180 -7.24 -16.26 -12.75
C ASP A 180 -7.61 -17.51 -11.91
N SER A 181 -8.86 -17.93 -12.01
CA SER A 181 -9.44 -19.13 -11.38
C SER A 181 -8.74 -20.43 -11.79
N LYS A 182 -8.01 -20.43 -12.91
CA LYS A 182 -7.20 -21.55 -13.40
C LYS A 182 -5.75 -21.50 -12.88
N GLY A 183 -5.40 -20.47 -12.11
CA GLY A 183 -4.07 -20.26 -11.56
C GLY A 183 -3.07 -19.61 -12.52
N ASN A 184 -3.51 -19.19 -13.70
CA ASN A 184 -2.65 -18.50 -14.67
C ASN A 184 -2.50 -17.04 -14.30
N ARG A 185 -1.30 -16.49 -14.49
CA ARG A 185 -1.06 -15.06 -14.30
C ARG A 185 -1.83 -14.27 -15.36
N VAL A 186 -2.63 -13.30 -14.91
CA VAL A 186 -3.33 -12.36 -15.78
C VAL A 186 -2.32 -11.32 -16.29
N SER A 187 -2.21 -11.19 -17.62
CA SER A 187 -1.35 -10.20 -18.25
C SER A 187 -1.99 -8.82 -18.25
N VAL A 188 -1.20 -7.75 -18.44
CA VAL A 188 -1.73 -6.38 -18.46
C VAL A 188 -2.58 -6.11 -19.71
N ASP A 189 -2.32 -6.85 -20.79
CA ASP A 189 -3.00 -6.81 -22.08
C ASP A 189 -4.06 -7.91 -22.25
N ASP A 190 -4.49 -8.55 -21.16
CA ASP A 190 -5.55 -9.57 -21.18
C ASP A 190 -6.83 -9.01 -21.81
N GLU A 191 -7.38 -9.72 -22.80
CA GLU A 191 -8.54 -9.28 -23.59
C GLU A 191 -9.76 -8.97 -22.72
N ARG A 192 -9.90 -9.65 -21.57
CA ARG A 192 -10.99 -9.41 -20.61
C ARG A 192 -10.93 -8.03 -19.97
N LEU A 193 -9.80 -7.32 -20.05
CA LEU A 193 -9.60 -6.00 -19.47
C LEU A 193 -9.82 -4.86 -20.49
N SER A 194 -9.90 -5.17 -21.78
CA SER A 194 -10.05 -4.20 -22.88
C SER A 194 -11.16 -3.17 -22.63
N PHE A 195 -12.33 -3.64 -22.17
CA PHE A 195 -13.48 -2.79 -21.91
C PHE A 195 -13.22 -1.69 -20.86
N ILE A 196 -12.30 -1.91 -19.93
CA ILE A 196 -11.94 -0.93 -18.89
C ILE A 196 -11.25 0.27 -19.54
N TRP A 197 -10.34 0.01 -20.47
CA TRP A 197 -9.60 1.05 -21.19
C TRP A 197 -10.51 1.82 -22.14
N GLU A 198 -11.39 1.11 -22.85
CA GLU A 198 -12.40 1.72 -23.71
C GLU A 198 -13.34 2.62 -22.91
N GLU A 199 -13.79 2.18 -21.74
CA GLU A 199 -14.68 2.97 -20.90
C GLU A 199 -13.99 4.22 -20.34
N CYS A 200 -12.75 4.09 -19.86
CA CYS A 200 -11.95 5.24 -19.43
C CYS A 200 -11.73 6.23 -20.58
N ALA A 201 -11.48 5.73 -21.81
CA ALA A 201 -11.33 6.56 -22.99
C ALA A 201 -12.61 7.31 -23.37
N LYS A 202 -13.79 6.66 -23.31
CA LYS A 202 -15.09 7.30 -23.55
C LYS A 202 -15.38 8.42 -22.54
N LEU A 203 -15.02 8.21 -21.28
CA LEU A 203 -15.19 9.19 -20.21
C LEU A 203 -14.11 10.27 -20.19
N GLY A 204 -13.09 10.15 -21.05
CA GLY A 204 -12.00 11.13 -21.14
C GLY A 204 -11.08 11.16 -19.91
N ILE A 205 -10.98 10.06 -19.16
CA ILE A 205 -10.14 9.98 -17.98
C ILE A 205 -8.82 9.21 -18.26
N PRO A 206 -7.69 9.65 -17.69
CA PRO A 206 -6.42 8.94 -17.80
C PRO A 206 -6.42 7.63 -16.99
N VAL A 207 -5.62 6.68 -17.47
CA VAL A 207 -5.30 5.44 -16.76
C VAL A 207 -3.81 5.45 -16.42
N LEU A 208 -3.49 5.33 -15.13
CA LEU A 208 -2.11 5.19 -14.66
C LEU A 208 -1.87 3.74 -14.26
N ILE A 209 -1.06 3.04 -15.05
CA ILE A 209 -0.70 1.65 -14.81
C ILE A 209 0.65 1.58 -14.12
N HIS A 210 0.66 1.12 -12.88
CA HIS A 210 1.91 0.75 -12.22
C HIS A 210 2.13 -0.74 -12.45
N SER A 211 2.81 -1.11 -13.53
CA SER A 211 3.25 -2.49 -13.77
C SER A 211 4.73 -2.50 -14.11
N GLY A 212 5.41 -3.59 -13.76
CA GLY A 212 6.85 -3.70 -13.98
C GLY A 212 7.33 -5.11 -13.69
N ASN A 213 7.72 -5.83 -14.73
CA ASN A 213 8.45 -7.09 -14.65
C ASN A 213 9.51 -7.10 -15.75
N GLN A 214 10.75 -6.76 -15.44
CA GLN A 214 11.85 -7.07 -16.34
C GLN A 214 12.10 -8.57 -16.23
N ARG A 215 12.08 -9.33 -17.33
CA ARG A 215 12.84 -10.58 -17.32
C ARG A 215 14.28 -10.19 -16.99
N PRO A 216 14.93 -10.81 -15.99
CA PRO A 216 16.38 -10.64 -15.86
C PRO A 216 17.00 -11.03 -17.21
N PHE A 217 17.83 -10.14 -17.74
CA PHE A 217 18.61 -10.33 -18.96
C PHE A 217 19.65 -11.43 -18.76
#